data_AF-A0A971QUL7-F1
#
_entry.id   AF-A0A971QUL7-F1
#
_cell.length_a   1.000
_cell.length_b   1.000
_cell.length_c   1.000
_cell.angle_alpha   90.00
_cell.angle_beta   90.00
_cell.angle_gamma   90.00
#
_symmetry.space_group_name_H-M   'P 1'
#
loop_
_entity.id
_entity.type
_entity.pdbx_description
1 polymer ?
#
loop_
_entity_poly.entity_id
_entity_poly.type
_entity_poly.pdbx_seq_one_letter_code
_entity_poly.pdbx_strand_id
1 'polypeptide(L)'
;MKLMDVEVINMENNPVAKHALQFCHTALSGALDAALAVQSQSRRTVEILIEQSPVIPHEGKRAISDWFDACSQHTVAMKSVIDEGFRPFHLYYEE
;
A
#
# COMPACT_ATOMS: atom_id res chain seq x y z
N MET A 1 26.59 -17.84 -0.67
CA MET A 1 25.46 -18.67 -0.24
C MET A 1 25.20 -18.33 1.21
N LYS A 2 24.36 -17.31 1.43
CA LYS A 2 24.15 -16.63 2.71
C LYS A 2 22.87 -17.19 3.34
N LEU A 3 22.75 -17.16 4.67
CA LEU A 3 21.60 -17.69 5.43
C LEU A 3 20.21 -17.41 4.84
N MET A 4 20.04 -16.26 4.18
CA MET A 4 18.80 -15.87 3.49
C MET A 4 18.36 -16.87 2.41
N ASP A 5 19.31 -17.43 1.66
CA ASP A 5 19.04 -18.45 0.64
C ASP A 5 18.45 -19.72 1.29
N VAL A 6 18.94 -20.09 2.49
CA VAL A 6 18.52 -21.30 3.21
C VAL A 6 17.13 -21.13 3.84
N GLU A 7 16.82 -19.96 4.38
CA GLU A 7 15.50 -19.66 4.95
C GLU A 7 14.41 -19.59 3.88
N VAL A 8 14.70 -18.97 2.73
CA VAL A 8 13.79 -18.92 1.57
C VAL A 8 13.50 -20.33 1.06
N ILE A 9 14.54 -21.16 0.85
CA ILE A 9 14.38 -22.56 0.43
C ILE A 9 13.54 -23.37 1.44
N ASN A 10 13.68 -23.11 2.74
CA ASN A 10 12.88 -23.80 3.77
C ASN A 10 11.40 -23.34 3.77
N MET A 11 11.13 -22.05 3.53
CA MET A 11 9.77 -21.52 3.40
C MET A 11 9.07 -21.99 2.11
N GLU A 12 9.80 -22.09 1.01
CA GLU A 12 9.26 -22.61 -0.26
C GLU A 12 8.89 -24.10 -0.18
N ASN A 13 9.71 -24.89 0.52
CA ASN A 13 9.49 -26.33 0.70
C ASN A 13 8.48 -26.66 1.84
N ASN A 14 8.08 -25.67 2.63
CA ASN A 14 7.07 -25.83 3.68
C ASN A 14 5.71 -25.26 3.20
N PRO A 15 4.73 -26.13 2.88
CA PRO A 15 3.46 -25.68 2.31
C PRO A 15 2.65 -24.77 3.25
N VAL A 16 2.78 -24.96 4.57
CA VAL A 16 2.09 -24.10 5.56
C VAL A 16 2.73 -22.70 5.57
N ALA A 17 4.06 -22.62 5.51
CA ALA A 17 4.77 -21.35 5.47
C ALA A 17 4.48 -20.60 4.16
N LYS A 18 4.50 -21.30 3.01
CA LYS A 18 4.13 -20.74 1.70
C LYS A 18 2.72 -20.16 1.70
N HIS A 19 1.73 -20.92 2.19
CA HIS A 19 0.35 -20.43 2.28
C HIS A 19 0.19 -19.25 3.23
N ALA A 20 0.89 -19.24 4.37
CA ALA A 20 0.88 -18.11 5.29
C ALA A 20 1.45 -16.84 4.64
N LEU A 21 2.54 -16.95 3.88
CA LEU A 21 3.12 -15.83 3.14
C LEU A 21 2.17 -15.32 2.03
N GLN A 22 1.54 -16.23 1.27
CA GLN A 22 0.53 -15.86 0.27
C GLN A 22 -0.67 -15.13 0.89
N PHE A 23 -1.14 -15.62 2.04
CA PHE A 23 -2.20 -14.97 2.80
C PHE A 23 -1.79 -13.58 3.24
N CYS A 24 -0.61 -13.43 3.86
CA CYS A 24 -0.10 -12.13 4.31
C CYS A 24 0.03 -11.14 3.15
N HIS A 25 0.61 -11.56 2.02
CA HIS A 25 0.74 -10.73 0.82
C HIS A 25 -0.63 -10.25 0.31
N THR A 26 -1.58 -11.17 0.19
CA THR A 26 -2.94 -10.87 -0.30
C THR A 26 -3.68 -9.94 0.66
N ALA A 27 -3.62 -10.21 1.97
CA ALA A 27 -4.27 -9.40 2.98
C ALA A 27 -3.69 -7.99 3.05
N LEU A 28 -2.36 -7.85 3.01
CA LEU A 28 -1.68 -6.55 3.01
C LEU A 28 -2.00 -5.76 1.73
N SER A 29 -1.95 -6.40 0.57
CA SER A 29 -2.28 -5.76 -0.71
C SER A 29 -3.73 -5.26 -0.73
N GLY A 30 -4.68 -6.12 -0.34
CA GLY A 30 -6.10 -5.76 -0.29
C GLY A 30 -6.39 -4.65 0.74
N ALA A 31 -5.72 -4.66 1.90
CA ALA A 31 -5.85 -3.59 2.88
C ALA A 31 -5.34 -2.24 2.34
N LEU A 32 -4.24 -2.24 1.59
CA LEU A 32 -3.74 -1.03 0.94
C LEU A 32 -4.67 -0.51 -0.14
N ASP A 33 -5.22 -1.38 -0.98
CA ASP A 33 -6.19 -0.99 -2.00
C ASP A 33 -7.45 -0.37 -1.37
N ALA A 34 -7.94 -0.96 -0.28
CA ALA A 34 -9.05 -0.40 0.48
C ALA A 34 -8.70 0.97 1.10
N ALA A 35 -7.49 1.13 1.65
CA ALA A 35 -7.02 2.40 2.19
C ALA A 35 -6.92 3.48 1.11
N LEU A 36 -6.41 3.15 -0.09
CA LEU A 36 -6.38 4.04 -1.25
C LEU A 36 -7.78 4.48 -1.67
N ALA A 37 -8.74 3.56 -1.70
CA ALA A 37 -10.12 3.87 -2.05
C ALA A 37 -10.76 4.85 -1.03
N VAL A 38 -10.59 4.59 0.27
CA VAL A 38 -11.08 5.47 1.34
C VAL A 38 -10.41 6.85 1.28
N GLN A 39 -9.09 6.90 1.05
CA GLN A 39 -8.36 8.16 0.91
C GLN A 39 -8.84 8.97 -0.29
N SER A 40 -9.05 8.32 -1.44
CA SER A 40 -9.58 8.96 -2.66
C SER A 40 -10.99 9.52 -2.45
N GLN A 41 -11.87 8.77 -1.78
CA GLN A 41 -13.21 9.24 -1.44
C GLN A 41 -13.17 10.40 -0.43
N SER A 42 -12.30 10.32 0.56
CA SER A 42 -12.14 11.37 1.58
C SER A 42 -11.60 12.66 0.95
N ARG A 43 -10.62 12.56 0.04
CA ARG A 43 -10.09 13.70 -0.71
C ARG A 43 -11.19 14.44 -1.47
N ARG A 44 -12.00 13.73 -2.25
CA ARG A 44 -13.11 14.34 -3.00
C ARG A 44 -14.11 15.05 -2.07
N THR A 45 -14.44 14.43 -0.95
CA THR A 45 -15.33 15.03 0.05
C THR A 45 -14.74 16.33 0.59
N VAL A 46 -13.46 16.34 0.94
CA VAL A 46 -12.78 17.52 1.45
C VAL A 46 -12.63 18.61 0.38
N GLU A 47 -12.33 18.25 -0.87
CA GLU A 47 -12.28 19.19 -2.00
C GLU A 47 -13.62 19.92 -2.17
N ILE A 48 -14.75 19.19 -2.16
CA ILE A 48 -16.10 19.77 -2.22
C ILE A 48 -16.35 20.74 -1.05
N LEU A 49 -16.00 20.34 0.19
CA LEU A 49 -16.19 21.17 1.38
C LEU A 49 -15.35 22.46 1.33
N ILE A 50 -14.14 22.39 0.79
CA ILE A 50 -13.23 23.53 0.66
C ILE A 50 -13.66 24.46 -0.47
N GLU A 51 -14.15 23.94 -1.59
CA GLU A 51 -14.71 24.74 -2.68
C GLU A 51 -15.92 25.55 -2.22
N GLN A 52 -16.77 24.94 -1.40
CA GLN A 52 -17.95 25.58 -0.82
C GLN A 52 -17.63 26.54 0.34
N SER A 53 -16.39 26.54 0.85
CA SER A 53 -16.00 27.38 1.98
C SER A 53 -15.52 28.76 1.53
N PRO A 54 -16.21 29.85 1.90
CA PRO A 54 -15.78 31.21 1.58
C PRO A 54 -14.61 31.70 2.44
N VAL A 55 -14.19 30.92 3.44
CA VAL A 55 -13.30 31.37 4.53
C VAL A 55 -11.89 30.79 4.43
N ILE A 56 -11.67 29.77 3.60
CA ILE A 56 -10.36 29.11 3.49
C ILE A 56 -9.50 29.87 2.47
N PRO A 57 -8.38 30.48 2.89
CA PRO A 57 -7.47 31.17 1.98
C PRO A 57 -6.77 30.19 1.05
N HIS A 58 -6.29 30.69 -0.10
CA HIS A 58 -5.65 29.89 -1.14
C HIS A 58 -4.49 29.02 -0.62
N GLU A 59 -3.66 29.54 0.29
CA GLU A 59 -2.56 28.79 0.90
C GLU A 59 -3.05 27.59 1.71
N GLY A 60 -4.16 27.72 2.44
CA GLY A 60 -4.77 26.60 3.16
C GLY A 60 -5.31 25.52 2.23
N LYS A 61 -5.91 25.92 1.09
CA LYS A 61 -6.35 24.96 0.06
C LYS A 61 -5.17 24.18 -0.52
N ARG A 62 -4.06 24.88 -0.79
CA ARG A 62 -2.81 24.27 -1.27
C ARG A 62 -2.23 23.30 -0.24
N ALA A 63 -2.12 23.71 1.02
CA ALA A 63 -1.56 22.86 2.08
C ALA A 63 -2.35 21.54 2.24
N ILE A 64 -3.68 21.60 2.11
CA ILE A 64 -4.53 20.41 2.17
C ILE A 64 -4.31 19.51 0.93
N SER A 65 -4.20 20.09 -0.26
CA SER A 65 -3.89 19.32 -1.48
C SER A 65 -2.53 18.63 -1.37
N ASP A 66 -1.49 19.36 -0.96
CA ASP A 66 -0.14 18.83 -0.80
C ASP A 66 -0.11 17.70 0.23
N TRP A 67 -0.89 17.81 1.31
CA TRP A 67 -1.04 16.75 2.30
C TRP A 67 -1.70 15.49 1.72
N PHE A 68 -2.78 15.63 0.93
CA PHE A 68 -3.40 14.48 0.25
C PHE A 68 -2.45 13.82 -0.74
N ASP A 69 -1.69 14.59 -1.49
CA ASP A 69 -0.73 14.06 -2.46
C ASP A 69 0.41 13.29 -1.75
N ALA A 70 0.93 13.81 -0.64
CA ALA A 70 1.93 13.10 0.18
C ALA A 70 1.37 11.77 0.74
N CYS A 71 0.13 11.79 1.25
CA CYS A 71 -0.55 10.59 1.74
C CYS A 71 -0.77 9.55 0.63
N SER A 72 -1.06 9.98 -0.60
CA SER A 72 -1.18 9.08 -1.76
C SER A 72 0.17 8.48 -2.15
N GLN A 73 1.22 9.30 -2.22
CA GLN A 73 2.58 8.84 -2.52
C GLN A 73 3.08 7.81 -1.52
N HIS A 74 2.83 8.00 -0.23
CA HIS A 74 3.22 7.03 0.81
C HIS A 74 2.51 5.69 0.63
N THR A 75 1.23 5.72 0.26
CA THR A 75 0.45 4.50 0.07
C THR A 75 0.90 3.73 -1.17
N VAL A 76 1.23 4.43 -2.25
CA VAL A 76 1.84 3.82 -3.45
C VAL A 76 3.22 3.25 -3.15
N ALA A 77 4.06 3.96 -2.40
CA ALA A 77 5.37 3.46 -1.99
C ALA A 77 5.28 2.20 -1.13
N MET A 78 4.26 2.10 -0.27
CA MET A 78 4.01 0.93 0.56
C MET A 78 3.72 -0.33 -0.28
N LYS A 79 3.01 -0.17 -1.42
CA LYS A 79 2.79 -1.27 -2.37
C LYS A 79 4.12 -1.79 -2.91
N SER A 80 5.02 -0.91 -3.31
CA SER A 80 6.36 -1.30 -3.76
C SER A 80 7.13 -2.02 -2.65
N VAL A 81 7.07 -1.55 -1.40
CA VAL A 81 7.74 -2.22 -0.27
C VAL A 81 7.22 -3.64 -0.04
N ILE A 82 5.91 -3.85 -0.17
CA ILE A 82 5.30 -5.19 -0.08
C ILE A 82 5.76 -6.06 -1.25
N ASP A 83 5.59 -5.58 -2.49
CA ASP A 83 5.96 -6.33 -3.69
C ASP A 83 7.45 -6.75 -3.64
N GLU A 84 8.34 -5.85 -3.21
CA GLU A 84 9.77 -6.10 -3.00
C GLU A 84 10.05 -7.09 -1.87
N GLY A 85 9.37 -6.94 -0.72
CA GLY A 85 9.57 -7.78 0.45
C GLY A 85 9.14 -9.24 0.25
N PHE A 86 8.14 -9.46 -0.61
CA PHE A 86 7.64 -10.80 -0.92
C PHE A 86 8.30 -11.44 -2.16
N ARG A 87 9.04 -10.67 -2.99
CA ARG A 87 9.73 -11.17 -4.19
C ARG A 87 10.64 -12.37 -3.95
N PRO A 88 11.49 -12.42 -2.90
CA PRO A 88 12.45 -13.51 -2.71
C PRO A 88 11.79 -14.89 -2.55
N PHE A 89 10.52 -14.93 -2.17
CA PHE A 89 9.78 -16.16 -1.90
C PHE A 89 9.06 -16.72 -3.14
N HIS A 90 9.29 -16.13 -4.33
CA HIS A 90 8.70 -16.55 -5.60
C HIS A 90 7.19 -16.84 -5.51
N LEU A 91 6.47 -16.03 -4.73
CA LEU A 91 5.04 -16.22 -4.43
C LEU A 91 4.13 -15.87 -5.61
N TYR A 92 4.71 -15.46 -6.74
CA TYR A 92 3.99 -15.25 -7.99
C TYR A 92 3.44 -16.59 -8.48
N TYR A 93 2.14 -16.64 -8.68
CA TYR A 93 1.46 -17.77 -9.31
C TYR A 93 1.99 -17.95 -10.74
N GLU A 94 2.41 -19.16 -11.09
CA GLU A 94 2.11 -19.67 -12.43
C GLU A 94 0.60 -19.97 -12.47
N GLU A 95 -0.01 -19.61 -13.60
CA GLU A 95 -1.46 -19.50 -13.90
C GLU A 95 -2.39 -20.55 -13.28
#